data_AF-A0A2U1WUD0-F1
#
_entry.id   AF-A0A2U1WUD0-F1
#
_cell.length_a   1.000
_cell.length_b   1.000
_cell.length_c   1.000
_cell.angle_alpha   90.00
_cell.angle_beta   90.00
_cell.angle_gamma   90.00
#
_symmetry.space_group_name_H-M   'P 1'
#
loop_
_entity.id
_entity.type
_entity.pdbx_description
1 polymer ?
#
loop_
_entity_poly.entity_id
_entity_poly.type
_entity_poly.pdbx_seq_one_letter_code
_entity_poly.pdbx_strand_id
1 'polypeptide(L)' 'MTNPPPPPAPAPVVEPPAATPTPTPTPTPAEPDPAAVEKAAEAAIQRRPRSRSGTVATSWRGVLNPDAVVPGRKRLLGE' A
#
# COMPACT_ATOMS: atom_id res chain seq x y z
N MET A 1 82.05 6.45 -19.20
CA MET A 1 81.05 5.41 -18.88
C MET A 1 79.68 5.98 -19.18
N THR A 2 79.12 5.69 -20.36
CA THR A 2 77.79 6.18 -20.77
C THR A 2 76.75 5.15 -20.34
N ASN A 3 75.79 5.57 -19.52
CA ASN A 3 74.72 4.72 -18.98
C ASN A 3 73.68 4.43 -20.08
N PRO A 4 73.21 3.19 -20.29
CA PRO A 4 72.18 2.90 -21.29
C PRO A 4 70.84 3.57 -20.94
N PRO A 5 70.02 3.93 -21.97
CA PRO A 5 68.73 4.56 -21.73
C PRO A 5 67.75 3.58 -21.06
N PRO A 6 66.82 4.08 -20.22
CA PRO A 6 65.86 3.23 -19.54
C PRO A 6 64.89 2.57 -20.54
N PRO A 7 64.37 1.37 -20.23
CA PRO A 7 63.42 0.68 -21.11
C PRO A 7 62.11 1.47 -21.27
N PRO A 8 61.41 1.31 -22.41
CA PRO A 8 60.16 2.01 -22.65
C PRO A 8 59.08 1.60 -21.64
N ALA A 9 58.33 2.59 -21.15
CA ALA A 9 57.21 2.36 -20.24
C ALA A 9 56.07 1.55 -20.91
N PRO A 10 55.37 0.68 -20.16
CA PRO A 10 54.25 -0.09 -20.71
C PRO A 10 53.10 0.83 -21.14
N ALA A 11 52.47 0.51 -22.27
CA ALA A 11 51.32 1.26 -22.79
C ALA A 11 50.10 1.14 -21.85
N PRO A 12 49.25 2.18 -21.75
CA PRO A 12 48.04 2.13 -20.93
C PRO A 12 47.04 1.13 -21.50
N VAL A 13 46.56 0.21 -20.65
CA VAL A 13 45.48 -0.74 -20.99
C VAL A 13 44.16 0.03 -21.02
N VAL A 14 43.50 0.04 -22.18
CA VAL A 14 42.16 0.64 -22.32
C VAL A 14 41.12 -0.40 -21.91
N GLU A 15 40.44 -0.14 -20.79
CA GLU A 15 39.34 -0.97 -20.31
C GLU A 15 38.04 -0.62 -21.07
N PRO A 16 37.25 -1.60 -21.54
CA PRO A 16 36.01 -1.33 -22.25
C PRO A 16 34.96 -0.69 -21.32
N PRO A 17 34.08 0.18 -21.85
CA PRO A 17 33.05 0.81 -21.03
C PRO A 17 32.08 -0.23 -20.48
N ALA A 18 31.82 -0.15 -19.17
CA ALA A 18 30.85 -1.01 -18.49
C ALA A 18 29.44 -0.81 -19.06
N ALA A 19 28.76 -1.92 -19.36
CA ALA A 19 27.39 -1.89 -19.86
C ALA A 19 26.42 -1.41 -18.76
N THR A 20 25.57 -0.44 -19.09
CA THR A 20 24.52 0.05 -18.19
C THR A 20 23.32 -0.91 -18.19
N PRO A 21 22.76 -1.26 -17.01
CA PRO A 21 21.60 -2.14 -16.94
C PRO A 21 20.36 -1.46 -17.52
N THR A 22 19.57 -2.22 -18.27
CA THR A 22 18.29 -1.76 -18.81
C THR A 22 17.23 -1.74 -17.70
N PRO A 23 16.43 -0.67 -17.55
CA PRO A 23 15.36 -0.62 -16.55
C PRO A 23 14.25 -1.64 -16.87
N THR A 24 13.81 -2.36 -15.84
CA THR A 24 12.67 -3.28 -15.93
C THR A 24 11.35 -2.48 -16.01
N PRO A 25 10.43 -2.79 -16.95
CA PRO A 25 9.12 -2.14 -16.99
C PRO A 25 8.30 -2.35 -15.70
N THR A 26 7.67 -1.27 -15.23
CA THR A 26 6.73 -1.28 -14.10
C THR A 26 5.35 -1.78 -14.57
N PRO A 27 4.69 -2.69 -13.84
CA PRO A 27 3.35 -3.13 -14.20
C PRO A 27 2.35 -1.97 -14.08
N THR A 28 1.50 -1.82 -15.10
CA THR A 28 0.40 -0.87 -15.08
C THR A 28 -0.76 -1.44 -14.24
N PRO A 29 -1.37 -0.67 -13.32
CA PRO A 29 -2.54 -1.11 -12.59
C PRO A 29 -3.69 -1.44 -13.56
N ALA A 30 -4.31 -2.60 -13.37
CA ALA A 30 -5.48 -2.98 -14.16
C ALA A 30 -6.70 -2.16 -13.71
N GLU A 31 -7.53 -1.77 -14.68
CA GLU A 31 -8.84 -1.16 -14.42
C GLU A 31 -9.69 -2.13 -13.58
N PRO A 32 -10.33 -1.66 -12.50
CA PRO A 32 -11.18 -2.52 -11.69
C PRO A 32 -12.43 -2.94 -12.48
N ASP A 33 -12.78 -4.22 -12.39
CA ASP A 33 -14.03 -4.74 -12.95
C ASP A 33 -15.25 -4.06 -12.26
N PRO A 34 -16.13 -3.38 -13.01
CA PRO A 34 -17.28 -2.68 -12.43
C PRO A 34 -18.17 -3.62 -11.60
N ALA A 35 -18.34 -4.88 -12.02
CA ALA A 35 -19.13 -5.86 -11.26
C ALA A 35 -18.48 -6.21 -9.91
N ALA A 36 -17.14 -6.22 -9.85
CA ALA A 36 -16.41 -6.42 -8.61
C ALA A 36 -16.51 -5.21 -7.67
N VAL A 37 -16.55 -3.99 -8.23
CA VAL A 37 -16.71 -2.74 -7.46
C VAL A 37 -18.09 -2.67 -6.81
N GLU A 38 -19.16 -2.97 -7.56
CA GLU A 38 -20.52 -2.98 -7.03
C GLU A 38 -20.68 -4.01 -5.91
N LYS A 39 -20.20 -5.23 -6.13
CA LYS A 39 -20.21 -6.30 -5.12
C LYS A 39 -19.41 -5.93 -3.86
N ALA A 40 -18.29 -5.23 -4.01
CA ALA A 40 -17.50 -4.74 -2.89
C ALA A 40 -18.23 -3.62 -2.12
N ALA A 41 -18.92 -2.72 -2.81
CA ALA A 41 -19.72 -1.66 -2.19
C ALA A 41 -20.89 -2.23 -1.39
N GLU A 42 -21.61 -3.21 -1.95
CA GLU A 42 -22.67 -3.93 -1.25
C GLU A 42 -22.15 -4.65 -0.01
N ALA A 43 -21.01 -5.36 -0.13
CA ALA A 43 -20.37 -6.02 1.00
C ALA A 43 -19.91 -5.02 2.07
N ALA A 44 -19.45 -3.83 1.68
CA ALA A 44 -19.07 -2.77 2.61
C ALA A 44 -20.28 -2.23 3.38
N ILE A 45 -21.42 -2.05 2.72
CA ILE A 45 -22.69 -1.64 3.35
C ILE A 45 -23.16 -2.71 4.34
N GLN A 46 -23.11 -3.99 3.96
CA GLN A 46 -23.46 -5.11 4.83
C GLN A 46 -22.55 -5.26 6.06
N ARG A 47 -21.27 -4.88 5.95
CA ARG A 47 -20.31 -4.87 7.08
C ARG A 47 -20.44 -3.65 7.99
N ARG A 48 -21.23 -2.64 7.59
CA ARG A 48 -21.40 -1.36 8.30
C ARG A 48 -22.44 -1.31 9.45
N PRO A 49 -23.23 -2.34 9.81
CA PRO A 49 -24.36 -2.11 10.73
C PRO A 49 -23.91 -1.76 12.15
N ARG A 50 -22.78 -2.32 12.64
CA ARG A 50 -22.32 -2.04 14.02
C ARG A 50 -21.93 -0.58 14.24
N SER A 51 -21.25 0.03 13.26
CA SER A 51 -20.77 1.41 13.36
C SER A 51 -21.93 2.41 13.26
N ARG A 52 -22.88 2.14 12.37
CA ARG A 52 -24.01 3.05 12.11
C ARG A 52 -25.00 3.04 13.26
N SER A 53 -25.29 1.88 13.86
CA SER A 53 -26.19 1.80 15.02
C SER A 53 -25.64 2.57 16.23
N GLY A 54 -24.32 2.52 16.48
CA GLY A 54 -23.69 3.31 17.53
C GLY A 54 -23.81 4.82 17.29
N THR A 55 -23.54 5.28 16.07
CA THR A 55 -23.70 6.70 15.70
C THR A 55 -25.16 7.15 15.78
N VAL A 56 -26.11 6.31 15.35
CA VAL A 56 -27.54 6.64 15.43
C VAL A 56 -27.98 6.73 16.89
N ALA A 57 -27.59 5.75 17.72
CA ALA A 57 -27.93 5.70 19.13
C ALA A 57 -27.44 6.92 19.93
N THR A 58 -26.27 7.48 19.60
CA THR A 58 -25.74 8.69 20.27
C THR A 58 -26.11 10.02 19.60
N SER A 59 -26.75 9.98 18.43
CA SER A 59 -27.21 11.18 17.73
C SER A 59 -28.58 11.65 18.22
N TRP A 60 -28.97 12.88 17.84
CA TRP A 60 -30.31 13.41 18.10
C TRP A 60 -31.45 12.50 17.58
N ARG A 61 -31.20 11.70 16.52
CA ARG A 61 -32.17 10.71 16.02
C ARG A 61 -32.37 9.53 16.98
N GLY A 62 -31.32 9.13 17.71
CA GLY A 62 -31.43 8.10 18.76
C GLY A 62 -32.22 8.61 19.96
N VAL A 63 -32.07 9.89 20.32
CA VAL A 63 -32.84 10.53 21.39
C VAL A 63 -34.36 10.50 21.11
N LEU A 64 -34.75 10.61 19.84
CA LEU A 64 -36.15 10.54 19.42
C LEU A 64 -36.68 9.11 19.22
N ASN A 65 -35.82 8.11 19.29
CA ASN A 65 -36.19 6.71 19.08
C ASN A 65 -35.79 5.88 20.32
N PRO A 66 -36.60 5.93 21.40
CA PRO A 66 -36.28 5.31 22.69
C PRO A 66 -36.16 3.78 22.62
N ASP A 67 -36.77 3.15 21.61
CA ASP A 67 -36.68 1.71 21.34
C ASP A 67 -35.49 1.34 20.42
N ALA A 68 -34.69 2.31 19.99
CA ALA A 68 -33.51 2.03 19.18
C ALA A 68 -32.53 1.17 19.99
N VAL A 69 -32.32 -0.06 19.51
CA VAL A 69 -31.43 -1.05 20.12
C VAL A 69 -30.06 -0.42 20.41
N VAL A 70 -29.79 -0.14 21.68
CA VAL A 70 -28.47 0.29 22.13
C VAL A 70 -27.53 -0.90 22.01
N PRO A 71 -26.42 -0.80 21.27
CA PRO A 71 -25.46 -1.88 21.19
C PRO A 71 -24.97 -2.21 22.60
N GLY A 72 -25.18 -3.47 23.03
CA GLY A 72 -24.72 -3.95 24.32
C GLY A 72 -23.23 -3.66 24.51
N ARG A 73 -22.86 -3.12 25.68
CA ARG A 73 -21.47 -2.79 25.99
C ARG A 73 -20.65 -4.08 25.93
N LYS A 74 -19.57 -4.08 25.15
CA LYS A 74 -18.61 -5.18 25.18
C LYS A 74 -17.95 -5.20 26.55
N ARG A 75 -18.05 -6.32 27.26
CA ARG A 75 -17.23 -6.57 28.43
C ARG A 75 -15.86 -7.03 27.97
N LEU A 76 -14.82 -6.34 28.43
CA LEU A 76 -13.46 -6.85 28.28
C LEU A 76 -13.38 -8.16 29.07
N LEU A 77 -12.65 -9.14 28.55
CA LEU A 77 -12.51 -10.47 29.15
C LEU A 77 -12.33 -10.38 30.68
N GLY A 78 -13.33 -10.79 31.44
CA GLY A 78 -13.26 -10.89 32.91
C GLY A 78 -14.09 -9.89 33.73
N GLU A 79 -14.84 -8.98 33.12
CA GLU A 79 -15.85 -8.13 33.81
C GLU A 79 -17.27 -8.70 33.69
#